data_AF-A0A9W4L4J0-F1
#
_entry.id   AF-A0A9W4L4J0-F1
#
_cell.length_a   1.000
_cell.length_b   1.000
_cell.length_c   1.000
_cell.angle_alpha   90.00
_cell.angle_beta   90.00
_cell.angle_gamma   90.00
#
_symmetry.space_group_name_H-M   'P 1'
#
loop_
_entity.id
_entity.type
_entity.pdbx_description
1 polymer ?
#
loop_
_entity_poly.entity_id
_entity_poly.type
_entity_poly.pdbx_seq_one_letter_code
_entity_poly.pdbx_strand_id
1 'polypeptide(L)'
;MEFKFGNGAIVLPPLHITIIAIIIIFFLVRWSKQLETRRFTIFFYFLISTYIAPIFSRSTKEGVFQLWIPLGFILVFSYLFRSKRNHPSKMKACILGLCIALYQLILQYVR
;
A
#
# COMPACT_ATOMS: atom_id res chain seq x y z
N MET A 1 18.36 2.76 13.53
CA MET A 1 18.97 3.10 14.83
C MET A 1 18.41 2.13 15.85
N GLU A 2 19.26 1.49 16.63
CA GLU A 2 18.82 0.54 17.67
C GLU A 2 18.76 1.26 19.01
N PHE A 3 17.58 1.31 19.61
CA PHE A 3 17.40 1.83 20.97
C PHE A 3 17.28 0.64 21.91
N LYS A 4 18.28 0.46 22.78
CA LYS A 4 18.24 -0.58 23.81
C LYS A 4 17.34 -0.11 24.96
N PHE A 5 16.28 -0.86 25.24
CA PHE A 5 15.36 -0.66 26.36
C PHE A 5 15.36 -1.93 27.22
N GLY A 6 16.14 -1.93 28.31
CA GLY A 6 16.34 -3.11 29.15
C GLY A 6 16.92 -4.29 28.34
N ASN A 7 16.26 -5.46 28.39
CA ASN A 7 16.63 -6.65 27.60
C ASN A 7 16.07 -6.66 26.17
N GLY A 8 15.35 -5.63 25.73
CA GLY A 8 14.80 -5.52 24.39
C GLY A 8 15.48 -4.43 23.56
N ALA A 9 15.55 -4.62 22.24
CA ALA A 9 15.99 -3.59 21.30
C ALA A 9 14.80 -3.14 20.43
N ILE A 10 14.50 -1.84 20.44
CA ILE A 10 13.56 -1.24 19.48
C ILE A 10 14.39 -0.77 18.30
N VAL A 11 14.26 -1.48 17.18
CA VAL A 11 14.89 -1.10 15.93
C VAL A 11 13.96 -0.14 15.20
N LEU A 12 14.28 1.15 15.23
CA LEU A 12 13.53 2.10 14.43
C LEU A 12 13.86 1.92 12.94
N PRO A 13 12.83 1.89 12.08
CA PRO A 13 13.05 1.88 10.64
C PRO A 13 13.85 3.12 10.22
N PRO A 14 14.56 3.05 9.08
CA PRO A 14 15.29 4.18 8.53
C PRO A 14 14.45 5.46 8.49
N LEU A 15 15.06 6.61 8.83
CA LEU A 15 14.36 7.90 8.97
C LEU A 15 13.50 8.25 7.76
N HIS A 16 13.98 7.96 6.54
CA HIS A 16 13.23 8.22 5.32
C HIS A 16 11.93 7.41 5.23
N ILE A 17 11.92 6.15 5.69
CA ILE A 17 10.71 5.31 5.75
C ILE A 17 9.72 5.89 6.76
N THR A 18 10.21 6.31 7.93
CA THR A 18 9.37 6.93 8.97
C THR A 18 8.73 8.23 8.48
N ILE A 19 9.48 9.09 7.77
CA ILE A 19 8.95 10.34 7.20
C ILE A 19 7.85 10.04 6.17
N ILE A 20 8.08 9.09 5.26
CA ILE A 20 7.09 8.69 4.26
C ILE A 20 5.83 8.14 4.93
N ALA A 21 5.96 7.31 5.97
CA ALA A 21 4.83 6.78 6.72
C ALA A 21 4.00 7.89 7.37
N ILE A 22 4.64 8.89 7.98
CA ILE A 22 3.96 10.06 8.57
C ILE A 22 3.18 10.82 7.50
N ILE A 23 3.78 11.06 6.32
CA ILE A 23 3.13 11.74 5.20
C ILE A 23 1.89 10.96 4.73
N ILE A 24 1.99 9.64 4.58
CA ILE A 24 0.87 8.77 4.20
C ILE A 24 -0.25 8.86 5.23
N ILE A 25 0.06 8.71 6.52
CA ILE A 25 -0.92 8.79 7.61
C ILE A 25 -1.61 10.16 7.61
N PHE A 26 -0.86 11.24 7.44
CA PHE A 26 -1.41 12.59 7.35
C PHE A 26 -2.44 12.72 6.22
N PHE A 27 -2.12 12.23 5.01
CA PHE A 27 -3.05 12.25 3.89
C PHE A 27 -4.30 11.41 4.15
N LEU A 28 -4.14 10.20 4.70
CA LEU A 28 -5.26 9.31 5.01
C LEU A 28 -6.20 9.93 6.05
N VAL A 29 -5.66 10.52 7.11
CA VAL A 29 -6.45 11.23 8.14
C VAL A 29 -7.17 12.43 7.53
N ARG A 30 -6.48 13.23 6.71
CA ARG A 30 -7.09 14.40 6.05
C ARG A 30 -8.24 13.98 5.13
N TRP A 31 -8.05 12.95 4.31
CA TRP A 31 -9.08 12.44 3.40
C TRP A 31 -10.22 11.78 4.16
N SER A 32 -9.94 11.09 5.27
CA SER A 32 -10.93 10.42 6.12
C SER A 32 -11.95 11.41 6.67
N LYS A 33 -11.49 12.61 7.06
CA LYS A 33 -12.37 13.70 7.51
C LYS A 33 -13.30 14.26 6.42
N GLN A 34 -12.99 14.05 5.13
CA GLN A 34 -13.83 14.52 4.02
C GLN A 34 -15.06 13.65 3.77
N LEU A 35 -15.13 12.46 4.40
CA LEU A 35 -16.31 11.61 4.33
C LEU A 35 -17.27 11.95 5.47
N GLU A 36 -18.53 12.22 5.12
CA GLU A 36 -19.62 12.39 6.09
C GLU A 36 -19.89 11.10 6.88
N THR A 37 -19.81 9.94 6.21
CA THR A 37 -20.05 8.62 6.82
C THR A 37 -18.91 7.65 6.51
N ARG A 38 -18.68 6.69 7.43
CA ARG A 38 -17.68 5.61 7.27
C ARG A 38 -16.25 6.09 6.99
N ARG A 39 -15.78 7.08 7.75
CA ARG A 39 -14.44 7.69 7.67
C ARG A 39 -13.28 6.68 7.59
N PHE A 40 -13.38 5.59 8.36
CA PHE A 40 -12.37 4.53 8.38
C PHE A 40 -12.23 3.75 7.06
N THR A 41 -13.21 3.80 6.16
CA THR A 41 -13.17 3.05 4.89
C THR A 41 -12.02 3.48 3.98
N ILE A 42 -11.54 4.72 4.08
CA ILE A 42 -10.37 5.21 3.33
C ILE A 42 -9.13 4.38 3.63
N PHE A 43 -8.92 4.02 4.90
CA PHE A 43 -7.79 3.18 5.30
C PHE A 43 -7.87 1.80 4.66
N PHE A 44 -9.08 1.21 4.57
CA PHE A 44 -9.26 -0.07 3.90
C PHE A 44 -9.04 0.01 2.39
N TYR A 45 -9.54 1.06 1.72
CA TYR A 45 -9.24 1.27 0.30
C TYR A 45 -7.75 1.41 0.06
N PHE A 46 -7.04 2.19 0.88
CA PHE A 46 -5.59 2.29 0.80
C PHE A 46 -4.89 0.95 1.05
N LEU A 47 -5.21 0.28 2.15
CA LEU A 47 -4.55 -0.95 2.58
C LEU A 47 -4.72 -2.06 1.54
N ILE A 48 -5.95 -2.28 1.07
CA ILE A 48 -6.22 -3.27 0.02
C ILE A 48 -5.46 -2.89 -1.26
N SER A 49 -5.45 -1.62 -1.65
CA SER A 49 -4.74 -1.17 -2.85
C SER A 49 -3.22 -1.36 -2.78
N THR A 50 -2.63 -1.54 -1.61
CA THR A 50 -1.18 -1.82 -1.46
C THR A 50 -0.81 -3.27 -1.81
N TYR A 51 -1.79 -4.16 -1.92
CA TYR A 51 -1.55 -5.59 -2.09
C TYR A 51 -1.06 -5.94 -3.49
N ILE A 52 0.07 -6.65 -3.55
CA ILE A 52 0.64 -7.26 -4.76
C ILE A 52 0.52 -8.79 -4.67
N ALA A 53 0.33 -9.45 -5.81
CA ALA A 53 0.22 -10.91 -5.88
C ALA A 53 0.89 -11.46 -7.15
N PRO A 54 1.44 -12.69 -7.11
CA PRO A 54 1.95 -13.35 -8.29
C PRO A 54 0.77 -13.88 -9.13
N ILE A 55 0.78 -13.57 -10.43
CA ILE A 55 -0.21 -14.09 -11.40
C ILE A 55 0.36 -15.18 -12.30
N PHE A 56 1.69 -15.31 -12.33
CA PHE A 56 2.36 -16.31 -13.13
C PHE A 56 3.60 -16.79 -12.37
N SER A 57 3.87 -18.09 -12.43
CA SER A 57 5.04 -18.70 -11.84
C SER A 57 5.59 -19.73 -12.83
N ARG A 58 6.89 -19.68 -13.11
CA ARG A 58 7.56 -20.64 -13.98
C ARG A 58 8.89 -21.03 -13.37
N SER A 59 9.11 -22.34 -13.24
CA SER A 59 10.43 -22.88 -12.90
C SER A 59 11.34 -22.83 -14.12
N THR A 60 12.51 -22.26 -13.96
CA THR A 60 13.59 -22.21 -14.93
C THR A 60 14.82 -22.94 -14.38
N LYS A 61 15.83 -23.15 -15.22
CA LYS A 61 17.10 -23.75 -14.78
C LYS A 61 17.85 -22.90 -13.74
N GLU A 62 17.52 -21.61 -13.65
CA GLU A 62 18.18 -20.62 -12.78
C GLU A 62 17.38 -20.33 -11.50
N GLY A 63 16.14 -20.81 -11.39
CA GLY A 63 15.29 -20.59 -10.22
C GLY A 63 13.80 -20.59 -10.55
N VAL A 64 13.00 -19.95 -9.69
CA VAL A 64 11.55 -19.78 -9.92
C VAL A 64 11.28 -18.32 -10.27
N PHE A 65 10.85 -18.06 -11.50
CA PHE A 65 10.39 -16.74 -11.91
C PHE A 65 8.92 -16.57 -11.54
N GLN A 66 8.58 -15.43 -10.92
CA GLN A 66 7.20 -15.06 -10.62
C GLN A 66 6.89 -13.67 -11.17
N LEU A 67 5.78 -13.53 -11.91
CA LEU A 67 5.27 -12.24 -12.34
C LEU A 67 4.24 -11.74 -11.32
N TRP A 68 4.63 -10.73 -10.55
CA TRP A 68 3.81 -10.01 -9.59
C TRP A 68 3.13 -8.79 -10.22
N ILE A 69 1.88 -8.54 -9.81
CA ILE A 69 1.10 -7.36 -10.21
C ILE A 69 0.41 -6.70 -9.00
N PRO A 70 0.00 -5.43 -9.07
CA PRO A 70 -0.69 -4.74 -7.98
C PRO A 70 -2.18 -5.10 -7.97
N LEU A 71 -2.49 -6.36 -7.64
CA LEU A 71 -3.83 -6.93 -7.73
C LEU A 71 -4.84 -6.18 -6.85
N GLY A 72 -4.43 -5.78 -5.65
CA GLY A 72 -5.29 -5.05 -4.73
C GLY A 72 -5.76 -3.71 -5.30
N PHE A 73 -4.86 -2.97 -5.96
CA PHE A 73 -5.22 -1.73 -6.65
C PHE A 73 -6.22 -2.00 -7.76
N ILE A 74 -5.99 -3.01 -8.61
CA ILE A 74 -6.87 -3.34 -9.74
C ILE A 74 -8.30 -3.60 -9.24
N LEU A 75 -8.45 -4.44 -8.19
CA LEU A 75 -9.76 -4.75 -7.62
C LEU A 75 -10.47 -3.52 -7.07
N VAL A 76 -9.78 -2.71 -6.26
CA VAL A 76 -10.36 -1.50 -5.66
C VAL A 76 -10.69 -0.45 -6.72
N PHE A 77 -9.79 -0.25 -7.68
CA PHE A 77 -9.98 0.70 -8.77
C PHE A 77 -11.19 0.32 -9.62
N SER A 78 -11.31 -0.94 -10.03
CA SER A 78 -12.49 -1.43 -10.77
C SER A 78 -13.78 -1.27 -9.98
N TYR A 79 -13.76 -1.54 -8.66
CA TYR A 79 -14.91 -1.33 -7.79
C TYR A 79 -15.32 0.15 -7.71
N LEU A 80 -14.36 1.06 -7.51
CA LEU A 80 -14.62 2.49 -7.39
C LEU A 80 -15.03 3.11 -8.73
N PHE A 81 -14.47 2.65 -9.84
CA PHE A 81 -14.79 3.13 -11.18
C PHE A 81 -16.23 2.78 -11.59
N ARG A 82 -16.72 1.60 -11.20
CA ARG A 82 -18.11 1.18 -11.48
C ARG A 82 -19.14 1.78 -10.52
N SER A 83 -18.71 2.38 -9.41
CA SER A 83 -19.60 2.91 -8.39
C SER A 83 -20.13 4.30 -8.76
N LYS A 84 -21.45 4.42 -8.93
CA LYS A 84 -22.12 5.73 -9.18
C LYS A 84 -21.98 6.72 -8.00
N ARG A 85 -21.64 6.25 -6.79
CA ARG A 85 -21.43 7.05 -5.58
C ARG A 85 -19.96 7.04 -5.14
N ASN A 86 -19.05 7.18 -6.08
CA ASN A 86 -17.63 7.27 -5.76
C ASN A 86 -17.30 8.65 -5.16
N HIS A 87 -16.62 8.65 -4.02
CA HIS A 87 -16.12 9.87 -3.38
C HIS A 87 -14.66 10.06 -3.77
N PRO A 88 -14.22 11.26 -4.21
CA PRO A 88 -12.86 11.48 -4.70
C PRO A 88 -11.77 11.07 -3.71
N SER A 89 -12.02 11.19 -2.41
CA SER A 89 -11.10 10.76 -1.35
C SER A 89 -10.81 9.25 -1.34
N LYS A 90 -11.77 8.41 -1.76
CA LYS A 90 -11.56 6.96 -1.90
C LYS A 90 -10.61 6.66 -3.06
N MET A 91 -10.77 7.38 -4.18
CA MET A 91 -9.87 7.25 -5.33
C MET A 91 -8.45 7.73 -4.99
N LYS A 92 -8.31 8.84 -4.25
CA LYS A 92 -7.00 9.33 -3.78
C LYS A 92 -6.29 8.31 -2.90
N ALA A 93 -7.00 7.66 -1.98
CA ALA A 93 -6.46 6.59 -1.16
C ALA A 93 -6.04 5.37 -1.97
N CYS A 94 -6.84 4.98 -2.96
CA CYS A 94 -6.53 3.89 -3.89
C CYS A 94 -5.25 4.18 -4.69
N ILE A 95 -5.10 5.40 -5.22
CA ILE A 95 -3.90 5.82 -5.96
C ILE A 95 -2.68 5.86 -5.04
N LEU A 96 -2.82 6.35 -3.80
CA LEU A 96 -1.73 6.31 -2.82
C LEU A 96 -1.29 4.87 -2.54
N GLY A 97 -2.25 3.93 -2.46
CA GLY A 97 -1.95 2.50 -2.33
C GLY A 97 -1.19 1.94 -3.54
N LEU A 98 -1.53 2.37 -4.77
CA LEU A 98 -0.79 1.99 -5.98
C LEU A 98 0.67 2.43 -5.92
N CYS A 99 0.97 3.65 -5.44
CA CYS A 99 2.36 4.10 -5.29
C CYS A 99 3.18 3.15 -4.42
N ILE A 100 2.58 2.65 -3.33
CA ILE A 100 3.23 1.67 -2.45
C ILE A 100 3.34 0.30 -3.13
N ALA A 101 2.31 -0.15 -3.84
CA ALA A 101 2.36 -1.40 -4.58
C ALA A 101 3.44 -1.39 -5.66
N LEU A 102 3.62 -0.28 -6.39
CA LEU A 102 4.69 -0.10 -7.38
C LEU A 102 6.07 -0.12 -6.71
N TYR A 103 6.23 0.54 -5.56
CA TYR A 103 7.47 0.46 -4.79
C TYR A 103 7.80 -0.98 -4.38
N GLN A 104 6.81 -1.73 -3.88
CA GLN A 104 6.99 -3.15 -3.54
C GLN A 104 7.34 -4.01 -4.76
N LEU A 105 6.71 -3.76 -5.92
CA LEU A 105 7.04 -4.45 -7.16
C LEU A 105 8.48 -4.19 -7.59
N ILE A 106 8.93 -2.94 -7.57
CA ILE A 106 10.33 -2.61 -7.91
C ILE A 106 11.29 -3.37 -6.98
N LEU A 107 11.02 -3.36 -5.66
CA LEU A 107 11.85 -4.11 -4.71
C LEU A 107 11.84 -5.63 -4.97
N GLN A 108 10.72 -6.19 -5.44
CA GLN A 108 10.59 -7.61 -5.75
C GLN A 108 11.44 -8.05 -6.95
N TYR A 109 11.70 -7.15 -7.92
CA TYR A 109 12.46 -7.48 -9.13
C TYR A 109 13.90 -6.95 -9.12
N VAL A 110 14.22 -5.96 -8.29
CA VAL A 110 15.58 -5.45 -8.12
C VAL A 110 16.39 -6.31 -7.15
N ARG A 111 15.70 -7.00 -6.22
CA ARG A 111 16.32 -7.97 -5.31
C ARG A 111 16.59 -9.28 -6.02
#